data_AF-X0WTM1-F1
#
_entry.id   AF-X0WTM1-F1
#
_cell.length_a   1.000
_cell.length_b   1.000
_cell.length_c   1.000
_cell.angle_alpha   90.00
_cell.angle_beta   90.00
_cell.angle_gamma   90.00
#
_symmetry.space_group_name_H-M   'P 1'
#
loop_
_entity.id
_entity.type
_entity.pdbx_description
1 polymer ?
#
loop_
_entity_poly.entity_id
_entity_poly.type
_entity_poly.pdbx_seq_one_letter_code
_entity_poly.pdbx_strand_id
1 'polypeptide(L)'
;MIEMTLEKKLAIIILIGGRNIRFGNESAAVLDVLGKPLILHQIETLSKFDEDVFLIANSESQINSYYKEINFPRDITFVIDDTEILEDKELRTPMLGIYSG
;
A
#
# COMPACT_ATOMS: atom_id res chain seq x y z
N MET A 1 -20.46 35.50 -11.35
CA MET A 1 -19.71 34.36 -11.89
C MET A 1 -18.99 33.71 -10.73
N ILE A 2 -19.23 32.44 -10.45
CA ILE A 2 -18.49 31.71 -9.42
C ILE A 2 -17.31 31.08 -10.14
N GLU A 3 -16.10 31.48 -9.77
CA GLU A 3 -14.87 30.87 -10.25
C GLU A 3 -14.74 29.51 -9.57
N MET A 4 -15.01 28.43 -10.30
CA MET A 4 -14.72 27.08 -9.82
C MET A 4 -13.20 26.89 -9.87
N THR A 5 -12.54 27.02 -8.73
CA THR A 5 -11.19 26.51 -8.56
C THR A 5 -11.23 24.99 -8.71
N LEU A 6 -10.51 24.46 -9.71
CA LEU A 6 -10.26 23.03 -9.83
C LEU A 6 -9.36 22.62 -8.65
N GLU A 7 -9.97 22.20 -7.54
CA GLU A 7 -9.21 21.59 -6.45
C GLU A 7 -8.57 20.30 -6.96
N LYS A 8 -7.25 20.22 -6.86
CA LYS A 8 -6.53 18.98 -7.13
C LYS A 8 -6.86 18.01 -6.01
N LYS A 9 -7.54 16.91 -6.34
CA LYS A 9 -7.68 15.78 -5.43
C LYS A 9 -6.33 15.07 -5.32
N LEU A 10 -5.87 14.86 -4.10
CA LEU A 10 -4.68 14.08 -3.82
C LEU A 10 -5.09 12.70 -3.33
N ALA A 11 -4.27 11.71 -3.63
CA ALA A 11 -4.37 10.36 -3.08
C ALA A 11 -2.97 9.91 -2.71
N ILE A 12 -2.88 9.05 -1.70
CA ILE A 12 -1.62 8.56 -1.17
C ILE A 12 -1.58 7.05 -1.37
N ILE A 13 -0.49 6.56 -1.96
CA ILE A 13 -0.26 5.12 -2.12
C ILE A 13 0.87 4.68 -1.19
N ILE A 14 0.70 3.50 -0.58
CA ILE A 14 1.74 2.81 0.18
C ILE A 14 2.10 1.53 -0.55
N LEU A 15 3.35 1.43 -1.00
CA LEU A 15 3.83 0.26 -1.75
C LEU A 15 4.23 -0.86 -0.79
N ILE A 16 3.51 -1.98 -0.84
CA ILE A 16 3.77 -3.17 0.00
C ILE A 16 3.98 -4.45 -0.82
N GLY A 17 3.87 -4.40 -2.15
CA GLY A 17 4.04 -5.52 -3.08
C GLY A 17 5.46 -6.08 -3.27
N GLY A 18 6.45 -5.62 -2.47
CA GLY A 18 7.84 -6.07 -2.60
C GLY A 18 8.06 -7.55 -2.26
N ARG A 19 9.16 -8.14 -2.78
CA ARG A 19 9.55 -9.54 -2.49
C ARG A 19 10.12 -9.79 -1.10
N ASN A 20 10.42 -8.73 -0.33
CA ASN A 20 10.96 -8.81 1.03
C ASN A 20 12.24 -9.65 1.22
N ILE A 21 13.06 -9.80 0.16
CA ILE A 21 14.28 -10.64 0.17
C ILE A 21 15.26 -10.24 1.28
N ARG A 22 15.35 -8.94 1.57
CA ARG A 22 16.24 -8.38 2.61
C ARG A 22 15.72 -8.61 4.05
N PHE A 23 14.47 -9.01 4.20
CA PHE A 23 13.81 -9.28 5.47
C PHE A 23 13.51 -10.77 5.67
N GLY A 24 14.30 -11.66 5.05
CA GLY A 24 14.12 -13.11 5.21
C GLY A 24 12.81 -13.64 4.63
N ASN A 25 12.22 -12.92 3.65
CA ASN A 25 10.89 -13.14 3.09
C ASN A 25 9.71 -12.82 4.02
N GLU A 26 9.96 -12.33 5.24
CA GLU A 26 8.92 -11.73 6.07
C GLU A 26 8.58 -10.34 5.55
N SER A 27 7.31 -9.98 5.54
CA SER A 27 6.93 -8.68 5.01
C SER A 27 7.41 -7.54 5.91
N ALA A 28 8.13 -6.57 5.35
CA ALA A 28 8.53 -5.37 6.07
C ALA A 28 7.33 -4.61 6.69
N ALA A 29 6.15 -4.71 6.06
CA ALA A 29 4.92 -4.09 6.55
C ALA A 29 4.46 -4.61 7.92
N VAL A 30 4.69 -5.90 8.24
CA VAL A 30 4.27 -6.54 9.50
C VAL A 30 5.35 -6.48 10.58
N LEU A 31 6.56 -6.05 10.22
CA LEU A 31 7.68 -5.95 11.15
C LEU A 31 7.29 -5.11 12.38
N ASP A 32 7.47 -5.67 13.57
CA ASP A 32 7.28 -4.94 14.81
C ASP A 32 8.32 -3.85 14.95
N VAL A 33 7.85 -2.60 15.04
CA VAL A 33 8.65 -1.42 15.33
C VAL A 33 8.03 -0.74 16.53
N LEU A 34 8.73 -0.73 17.67
CA LEU A 34 8.24 -0.13 18.92
C LEU A 34 6.89 -0.70 19.40
N GLY A 35 6.68 -2.02 19.26
CA GLY A 35 5.48 -2.72 19.72
C GLY A 35 4.28 -2.59 18.77
N LYS A 36 4.51 -2.23 17.51
CA LYS A 36 3.47 -2.01 16.50
C LYS A 36 4.00 -2.32 15.10
N PRO A 37 3.20 -3.00 14.24
CA PRO A 37 3.56 -3.21 12.83
C PRO A 37 3.93 -1.91 12.11
N LEU A 38 5.02 -1.95 11.32
CA LEU A 38 5.52 -0.78 10.58
C LEU A 38 4.45 -0.08 9.73
N ILE A 39 3.56 -0.85 9.09
CA ILE A 39 2.50 -0.27 8.26
C ILE A 39 1.48 0.54 9.06
N LEU A 40 1.23 0.17 10.32
CA LEU A 40 0.28 0.92 11.17
C LEU A 40 0.85 2.28 11.57
N HIS A 41 2.16 2.42 11.77
CA HIS A 41 2.78 3.73 11.98
C HIS A 41 2.58 4.67 10.78
N GLN A 42 2.64 4.12 9.56
CA GLN A 42 2.38 4.89 8.34
C GLN A 42 0.91 5.27 8.23
N ILE A 43 -0.01 4.33 8.41
CA ILE A 43 -1.46 4.57 8.35
C ILE A 43 -1.90 5.61 9.40
N GLU A 44 -1.41 5.50 10.64
CA GLU A 44 -1.71 6.47 11.71
C GLU A 44 -1.11 7.86 11.47
N THR A 45 0.02 7.93 10.77
CA THR A 45 0.59 9.22 10.37
C THR A 45 -0.26 9.86 9.28
N LEU A 46 -0.70 9.05 8.31
CA LEU A 46 -1.51 9.50 7.18
C LEU A 46 -2.96 9.81 7.55
N SER A 47 -3.49 9.24 8.64
CA SER A 47 -4.84 9.56 9.13
C SER A 47 -5.00 11.01 9.61
N LYS A 48 -3.90 11.76 9.71
CA LYS A 48 -3.89 13.20 10.02
C LYS A 48 -4.18 14.07 8.79
N PHE A 49 -4.21 13.47 7.60
CA PHE A 49 -4.51 14.12 6.33
C PHE A 49 -5.90 13.66 5.85
N ASP A 50 -6.68 14.57 5.28
CA ASP A 50 -7.99 14.28 4.71
C ASP A 50 -7.85 13.80 3.26
N GLU A 51 -7.10 12.71 3.06
CA GLU A 51 -6.77 12.16 1.75
C GLU A 51 -7.05 10.64 1.72
N ASP A 52 -7.42 10.15 0.54
CA ASP A 52 -7.58 8.71 0.33
C ASP A 52 -6.21 8.01 0.39
N VAL A 53 -6.15 6.87 1.09
CA VAL A 53 -4.93 6.06 1.26
C VAL A 53 -5.17 4.67 0.71
N PHE A 54 -4.31 4.25 -0.22
CA PHE A 54 -4.36 2.95 -0.87
C PHE A 54 -3.10 2.14 -0.53
N LEU A 55 -3.27 0.85 -0.28
CA LEU A 55 -2.16 -0.08 -0.05
C LEU A 55 -1.97 -0.95 -1.30
N ILE A 56 -0.82 -0.84 -1.96
CA ILE A 56 -0.55 -1.52 -3.21
C ILE A 56 0.19 -2.84 -2.94
N ALA A 57 -0.53 -3.95 -3.06
CA ALA A 57 -0.04 -5.31 -2.85
C ALA A 57 0.23 -6.00 -4.19
N ASN A 58 1.03 -7.06 -4.18
CA ASN A 58 1.35 -7.81 -5.40
C ASN A 58 0.35 -8.93 -5.73
N SER A 59 -0.53 -9.29 -4.79
CA SER A 59 -1.48 -10.40 -4.93
C SER A 59 -2.54 -10.39 -3.83
N GLU A 60 -3.68 -11.04 -4.08
CA GLU A 60 -4.71 -11.28 -3.05
C GLU A 60 -4.19 -12.11 -1.88
N SER A 61 -3.30 -13.08 -2.13
CA SER A 61 -2.72 -13.91 -1.07
C SER A 61 -1.89 -13.06 -0.10
N GLN A 62 -1.16 -12.07 -0.61
CA GLN A 62 -0.45 -11.10 0.21
C GLN A 62 -1.41 -10.26 1.06
N ILE A 63 -2.48 -9.72 0.46
CA ILE A 63 -3.52 -8.96 1.20
C ILE A 63 -4.10 -9.81 2.34
N ASN A 64 -4.45 -11.06 2.04
CA ASN A 64 -4.98 -12.00 3.03
C ASN A 64 -3.98 -12.32 4.14
N SER A 65 -2.67 -12.33 3.87
CA SER A 65 -1.66 -12.47 4.93
C SER A 65 -1.66 -11.26 5.87
N TYR A 66 -1.80 -10.04 5.36
CA TYR A 66 -1.86 -8.85 6.20
C TYR A 66 -3.08 -8.82 7.11
N TYR A 67 -4.27 -9.18 6.63
CA TYR A 67 -5.45 -9.26 7.48
C TYR A 67 -5.36 -10.31 8.60
N LYS A 68 -4.46 -11.30 8.48
CA LYS A 68 -4.21 -12.28 9.56
C LYS A 68 -3.31 -11.73 10.65
N GLU A 69 -2.43 -10.79 10.32
CA GLU A 69 -1.37 -10.29 11.21
C GLU A 69 -1.66 -8.90 11.75
N ILE A 70 -2.48 -8.12 11.05
CA ILE A 70 -2.74 -6.71 11.34
C ILE A 70 -4.23 -6.50 11.55
N ASN A 71 -4.58 -5.95 12.71
CA ASN A 71 -5.90 -5.39 12.96
C ASN A 71 -5.92 -3.92 12.51
N PHE A 72 -6.43 -3.66 11.31
CA PHE A 72 -6.45 -2.31 10.75
C PHE A 72 -7.46 -1.42 11.49
N PRO A 73 -7.11 -0.15 11.80
CA PRO A 73 -7.95 0.74 12.60
C PRO A 73 -9.12 1.37 11.82
N ARG A 74 -9.17 1.15 10.50
CA ARG A 74 -10.18 1.68 9.57
C ARG A 74 -10.28 0.76 8.36
N ASP A 75 -11.29 1.00 7.52
CA ASP A 75 -11.34 0.38 6.19
C ASP A 75 -10.12 0.83 5.38
N ILE A 76 -9.38 -0.16 4.88
CA ILE A 76 -8.19 0.04 4.06
C ILE A 76 -8.51 -0.47 2.66
N THR A 77 -8.32 0.40 1.67
CA THR A 77 -8.45 0.02 0.27
C THR A 77 -7.13 -0.56 -0.21
N PHE A 78 -7.16 -1.82 -0.62
CA PHE A 78 -6.03 -2.46 -1.28
C PHE A 78 -6.19 -2.38 -2.80
N VAL A 79 -5.07 -2.22 -3.49
CA VAL A 79 -4.96 -2.33 -4.95
C VAL A 79 -3.93 -3.41 -5.24
N ILE A 80 -4.19 -4.24 -6.25
CA ILE A 80 -3.28 -5.30 -6.68
C ILE A 80 -2.48 -4.81 -7.87
N ASP A 81 -1.18 -5.08 -7.88
CA ASP A 81 -0.29 -4.78 -9.01
C ASP A 81 -0.87 -5.30 -10.34
N ASP A 82 -1.00 -4.41 -11.32
CA ASP A 82 -1.41 -4.74 -12.69
C ASP A 82 -0.22 -5.26 -13.50
N THR A 83 -0.01 -6.57 -13.41
CA THR A 83 1.06 -7.26 -14.15
C THR A 83 0.76 -7.50 -15.62
N GLU A 84 -0.43 -7.15 -16.14
CA GLU A 84 -0.80 -7.44 -17.54
C GLU A 84 0.03 -6.63 -18.54
N ILE A 85 0.55 -5.48 -18.12
CA ILE A 85 1.42 -4.62 -18.94
C ILE A 85 2.85 -5.15 -19.09
N LEU A 86 3.22 -6.20 -18.34
CA LEU A 86 4.58 -6.71 -18.26
C LEU A 86 4.74 -8.02 -19.04
N GLU A 87 5.86 -8.15 -19.74
CA GLU A 87 6.28 -9.43 -20.32
C GLU A 87 6.66 -10.45 -19.23
N ASP A 88 7.35 -9.99 -18.17
CA ASP A 88 7.65 -10.78 -16.98
C ASP A 88 6.63 -10.51 -15.86
N LYS A 89 5.67 -11.42 -15.70
CA LYS A 89 4.62 -11.35 -14.66
C LYS A 89 5.15 -11.53 -13.24
N GLU A 90 6.39 -11.99 -13.07
CA GLU A 90 7.04 -12.13 -11.76
C GLU A 90 7.83 -10.87 -11.37
N LEU A 91 8.01 -9.92 -12.29
CA LEU A 91 8.70 -8.67 -12.00
C LEU A 91 7.95 -7.91 -10.90
N ARG A 92 8.71 -7.50 -9.87
CA ARG A 92 8.21 -6.67 -8.77
C ARG A 92 9.10 -5.45 -8.67
N THR A 93 8.53 -4.28 -8.93
CA THR A 93 9.25 -3.01 -8.84
C THR A 93 8.35 -1.94 -8.23
N PRO A 94 8.92 -0.90 -7.59
CA PRO A 94 8.13 0.22 -7.13
C PRO A 94 7.31 0.88 -8.25
N MET A 95 7.82 0.90 -9.48
CA MET A 95 7.13 1.49 -10.64
C MET A 95 5.84 0.76 -11.00
N LEU A 96 5.81 -0.56 -10.86
CA LEU A 96 4.58 -1.35 -11.09
C LEU A 96 3.49 -0.96 -10.11
N GLY A 97 3.83 -0.85 -8.82
CA GLY A 97 2.87 -0.43 -7.81
C GLY A 97 2.42 1.02 -7.96
N ILE A 98 3.30 1.92 -8.42
CA ILE A 98 2.92 3.30 -8.77
C ILE A 98 1.99 3.34 -9.98
N TYR A 99 2.21 2.50 -10.99
CA TYR A 99 1.35 2.44 -12.17
C TYR A 99 -0.06 1.91 -11.84
N SER A 100 -0.14 0.98 -10.88
CA SER A 100 -1.37 0.27 -10.56
C SER A 100 -2.33 1.07 -9.67
N GLY A 101 -1.79 1.97 -8.83
CA GLY A 101 -2.56 2.85 -7.94
C GLY A 101 -2.93 4.18 -8.58
#